data_AF-V4U1D3-F1
#
_entry.id   AF-V4U1D3-F1
#
_cell.length_a   1.000
_cell.length_b   1.000
_cell.length_c   1.000
_cell.angle_alpha   90.00
_cell.angle_beta   90.00
_cell.angle_gamma   90.00
#
_symmetry.space_group_name_H-M   'P 1'
#
loop_
_entity.id
_entity.type
_entity.pdbx_description
1 polymer ?
#
loop_
_entity_poly.entity_id
_entity_poly.type
_entity_poly.pdbx_seq_one_letter_code
_entity_poly.pdbx_strand_id
1 'polypeptide(L)'
;MMMRYKEEKEAKKEAFRKYLDSSGVLDALTKVLVALYEQNDKPSSALEFVQQKLGAPSVSEYEKLQAEMSDLQLKYNELLAAHQENCKEVIFNFWIC
;
A
#
# COMPACT_ATOMS: atom_id res chain seq x y z
N MET A 1 -37.91 -6.52 -28.17
CA MET A 1 -37.12 -7.07 -27.04
C MET A 1 -35.62 -6.79 -27.18
N MET A 2 -35.01 -7.00 -28.35
CA MET A 2 -33.58 -6.72 -28.60
C MET A 2 -33.15 -5.26 -28.38
N MET A 3 -34.00 -4.27 -28.70
CA MET A 3 -33.68 -2.84 -28.48
C MET A 3 -33.47 -2.51 -27.00
N ARG A 4 -34.33 -3.04 -26.12
CA ARG A 4 -34.29 -2.81 -24.66
C ARG A 4 -33.03 -3.39 -24.01
N TYR A 5 -32.59 -4.57 -24.47
CA TYR A 5 -31.34 -5.20 -24.01
C TYR A 5 -30.09 -4.41 -24.40
N LYS A 6 -30.09 -3.79 -25.58
CA LYS A 6 -28.98 -2.94 -26.03
C LYS A 6 -28.91 -1.65 -25.22
N GLU A 7 -30.04 -1.01 -24.95
CA GLU A 7 -30.13 0.19 -24.11
C GLU A 7 -29.67 -0.08 -22.68
N GLU A 8 -30.09 -1.19 -22.07
CA GLU A 8 -29.64 -1.60 -20.73
C GLU A 8 -28.12 -1.85 -20.66
N LYS A 9 -27.53 -2.43 -21.73
CA LYS A 9 -26.09 -2.66 -21.81
C LYS A 9 -25.31 -1.35 -21.88
N GLU A 10 -25.76 -0.40 -22.69
CA GLU A 10 -25.12 0.90 -22.82
C GLU A 10 -25.29 1.75 -21.55
N ALA A 11 -26.45 1.67 -20.88
CA ALA A 11 -26.67 2.32 -19.59
C ALA A 11 -25.69 1.82 -18.50
N LYS A 12 -25.43 0.50 -18.45
CA LYS A 12 -24.44 -0.08 -17.53
C LYS A 12 -23.01 0.39 -17.82
N LYS A 13 -22.63 0.45 -19.10
CA LYS A 13 -21.30 0.98 -19.49
C LYS A 13 -21.15 2.44 -19.11
N GLU A 14 -22.19 3.25 -19.35
CA GLU A 14 -22.18 4.66 -19.02
C GLU A 14 -22.11 4.90 -17.51
N ALA A 15 -22.86 4.13 -16.72
CA ALA A 15 -22.77 4.17 -15.26
C ALA A 15 -21.36 3.83 -14.77
N PHE A 16 -20.70 2.82 -15.36
CA PHE A 16 -19.33 2.47 -15.00
C PHE A 16 -18.33 3.56 -15.38
N ARG A 17 -18.47 4.18 -16.56
CA ARG A 17 -17.65 5.34 -16.97
C ARG A 17 -17.79 6.50 -16.00
N LYS A 18 -19.02 6.87 -15.64
CA LYS A 18 -19.29 7.92 -14.66
C LYS A 18 -18.72 7.60 -13.30
N TYR A 19 -18.80 6.33 -12.86
CA TYR A 19 -18.19 5.89 -11.61
C TYR A 19 -16.67 6.12 -11.63
N LEU A 20 -15.97 5.67 -12.67
CA LEU A 20 -14.51 5.85 -12.80
C LEU A 20 -14.11 7.32 -12.84
N ASP A 21 -14.92 8.16 -13.48
CA ASP A 21 -14.73 9.60 -13.53
C ASP A 21 -14.94 10.24 -12.15
N SER A 22 -16.08 9.98 -11.52
CA SER A 22 -16.44 10.55 -10.21
C SER A 22 -15.54 10.09 -9.06
N SER A 23 -14.96 8.89 -9.17
CA SER A 23 -14.01 8.34 -8.18
C SER A 23 -12.57 8.80 -8.43
N GLY A 24 -12.32 9.57 -9.49
CA GLY A 24 -11.00 10.10 -9.82
C GLY A 24 -10.03 9.06 -10.42
N VAL A 25 -10.49 7.85 -10.73
CA VAL A 25 -9.65 6.79 -11.33
C VAL A 25 -9.14 7.23 -12.70
N LEU A 26 -9.99 7.86 -13.53
CA LEU A 26 -9.58 8.35 -14.84
C LEU A 26 -8.52 9.45 -14.75
N ASP A 27 -8.67 10.38 -13.80
CA ASP A 27 -7.71 11.45 -13.56
C ASP A 27 -6.36 10.90 -13.08
N ALA A 28 -6.38 9.96 -12.13
CA ALA A 28 -5.18 9.28 -11.65
C ALA A 28 -4.44 8.55 -12.78
N LEU A 29 -5.15 7.74 -13.58
CA LEU A 29 -4.55 7.04 -14.72
C LEU A 29 -3.98 8.02 -15.75
N THR A 30 -4.70 9.11 -16.04
CA THR A 30 -4.26 10.15 -16.97
C THR A 30 -2.97 10.79 -16.48
N LYS A 31 -2.88 11.18 -15.20
CA LYS A 31 -1.67 11.76 -14.60
C LYS A 31 -0.47 10.84 -14.70
N VAL A 32 -0.65 9.54 -14.45
CA VAL A 32 0.43 8.56 -14.57
C VAL A 32 0.90 8.41 -16.01
N LEU A 33 -0.02 8.36 -16.98
CA LEU A 33 0.32 8.29 -18.40
C LEU A 33 1.02 9.55 -18.90
N VAL A 34 0.56 10.74 -18.46
CA VAL A 34 1.24 12.02 -18.75
C VAL A 34 2.65 12.01 -18.17
N ALA A 35 2.81 11.61 -16.90
CA ALA A 35 4.12 11.52 -16.27
C ALA A 35 5.06 10.56 -17.01
N LEU A 36 4.55 9.45 -17.55
CA LEU A 36 5.31 8.51 -18.38
C LEU A 36 5.67 9.11 -19.75
N TYR A 37 4.75 9.88 -20.36
CA TYR A 37 4.98 10.56 -21.62
C TYR A 37 6.06 11.65 -21.49
N GLU A 38 6.04 12.42 -20.40
CA GLU A 38 6.99 13.50 -20.12
C GLU A 38 8.38 13.02 -19.68
N GLN A 39 8.56 11.73 -19.36
CA GLN A 39 9.90 11.18 -19.10
C GLN A 39 10.79 11.36 -20.35
N ASN A 40 11.89 12.11 -20.17
CA ASN A 40 12.93 12.33 -21.19
C ASN A 40 13.63 11.01 -21.56
N ASP A 41 14.00 10.21 -20.55
CA ASP A 41 14.46 8.84 -20.73
C ASP A 41 13.33 7.88 -20.40
N LYS A 42 12.87 7.11 -21.39
CA LYS A 42 11.80 6.14 -21.17
C LYS A 42 12.30 5.06 -20.20
N PRO A 43 11.52 4.73 -19.15
CA PRO A 43 11.91 3.68 -18.23
C PRO A 43 12.03 2.36 -18.97
N SER A 44 12.98 1.52 -18.56
CA SER A 44 13.21 0.18 -19.09
C SER A 44 11.95 -0.69 -19.00
N SER A 45 11.13 -0.49 -17.96
CA SER A 45 9.81 -1.10 -17.79
C SER A 45 8.75 -0.02 -17.56
N ALA A 46 7.95 0.25 -18.59
CA ALA A 46 6.80 1.16 -18.49
C ALA A 46 5.74 0.63 -17.51
N LEU A 47 5.59 -0.70 -17.40
CA LEU A 47 4.62 -1.32 -16.50
C LEU A 47 5.00 -1.09 -15.04
N GLU A 48 6.27 -1.28 -14.67
CA GLU A 48 6.75 -1.02 -13.30
C GLU A 48 6.58 0.46 -12.92
N PHE A 49 6.88 1.37 -13.84
CA PHE A 49 6.68 2.81 -13.63
C PHE A 49 5.21 3.14 -13.31
N VAL A 50 4.28 2.58 -14.08
CA VAL A 50 2.83 2.79 -13.86
C VAL A 50 2.40 2.21 -12.52
N GLN A 51 2.84 0.98 -12.18
CA GLN A 51 2.53 0.34 -10.91
C GLN A 51 3.02 1.18 -9.72
N GLN A 52 4.27 1.64 -9.76
CA GLN A 52 4.85 2.47 -8.71
C GLN A 52 4.09 3.80 -8.56
N LYS A 53 3.75 4.47 -9.67
CA LYS A 53 3.03 5.76 -9.64
C LYS A 53 1.58 5.65 -9.19
N LEU A 54 0.96 4.48 -9.33
CA LEU A 54 -0.38 4.19 -8.79
C LEU A 54 -0.37 3.75 -7.32
N GLY A 55 0.80 3.75 -6.66
CA GLY A 55 0.93 3.42 -5.25
C GLY A 55 1.06 1.92 -4.96
N ALA A 56 1.37 1.10 -5.97
CA ALA A 56 1.80 -0.26 -5.69
C ALA A 56 3.20 -0.21 -5.05
N PRO A 57 3.39 -0.76 -3.84
CA PRO A 57 4.72 -0.83 -3.24
C PRO A 57 5.62 -1.65 -4.16
N SER A 58 6.79 -1.14 -4.46
CA SER A 58 7.82 -1.89 -5.15
C SER A 58 8.27 -3.08 -4.30
N VAL A 59 8.81 -4.12 -4.93
CA VAL A 59 9.37 -5.29 -4.23
C VAL A 59 10.41 -4.85 -3.19
N SER A 60 11.26 -3.88 -3.53
CA SER A 60 12.26 -3.34 -2.60
C SER A 60 11.65 -2.60 -1.41
N GLU A 61 10.57 -1.83 -1.61
CA GLU A 61 9.86 -1.16 -0.51
C GLU A 61 9.18 -2.20 0.40
N TYR A 62 8.63 -3.27 -0.17
CA TYR A 62 8.06 -4.36 0.60
C TYR A 62 9.12 -5.09 1.44
N GLU A 63 10.27 -5.42 0.84
CA GLU A 63 11.41 -6.05 1.53
C GLU A 63 11.94 -5.17 2.68
N LYS A 64 12.08 -3.85 2.44
CA LYS A 64 12.49 -2.89 3.49
C LYS A 64 11.50 -2.86 4.64
N LEU A 65 10.19 -2.77 4.34
CA LEU A 65 9.15 -2.76 5.35
C LEU A 65 9.13 -4.05 6.18
N GLN A 66 9.38 -5.20 5.54
CA GLN A 66 9.48 -6.48 6.22
C GLN A 66 10.71 -6.56 7.15
N ALA A 67 11.84 -6.00 6.74
CA ALA A 67 13.03 -5.90 7.58
C ALA A 67 12.78 -5.00 8.79
N GLU A 68 12.19 -3.82 8.60
CA GLU A 68 11.85 -2.90 9.69
C GLU A 68 10.88 -3.54 10.70
N MET A 69 9.85 -4.25 10.21
CA MET A 69 8.93 -5.02 11.07
C MET A 69 9.68 -6.05 11.92
N SER A 70 10.62 -6.77 11.31
CA SER A 70 11.41 -7.79 12.01
C SER A 70 12.30 -7.18 13.09
N ASP A 71 12.98 -6.07 12.77
CA ASP A 71 13.82 -5.33 13.72
C ASP A 71 13.01 -4.74 14.88
N LEU A 72 11.81 -4.22 14.59
CA LEU A 72 10.89 -3.70 15.60
C LEU A 72 10.41 -4.82 16.53
N GLN A 73 10.08 -5.99 15.99
CA GLN A 73 9.70 -7.16 16.79
C GLN A 73 10.84 -7.62 17.71
N LEU A 74 12.08 -7.64 17.22
CA LEU A 74 13.24 -7.98 18.04
C LEU A 74 13.41 -7.00 19.21
N LYS A 75 13.42 -5.69 18.92
CA LYS A 75 13.53 -4.65 19.95
C LYS A 75 12.40 -4.70 20.98
N TYR A 76 11.18 -4.98 20.53
CA TYR A 76 10.05 -5.15 21.42
C TYR A 76 10.24 -6.33 22.37
N ASN A 77 10.69 -7.48 21.85
CA ASN A 77 10.93 -8.67 22.66
C ASN A 77 12.06 -8.48 23.66
N GLU A 78 13.16 -7.83 23.26
CA GLU A 78 14.28 -7.48 24.15
C GLU A 78 13.82 -6.56 25.27
N LEU A 79 13.08 -5.50 24.94
CA LEU A 79 12.55 -4.56 25.91
C LEU A 79 11.57 -5.24 26.88
N LEU A 80 10.70 -6.10 26.37
CA LEU A 80 9.76 -6.87 27.19
C LEU A 80 10.48 -7.80 28.16
N ALA A 81 11.52 -8.51 27.71
CA ALA A 81 12.33 -9.37 28.55
C ALA A 81 13.06 -8.58 29.65
N ALA A 82 13.68 -7.45 29.29
CA ALA A 82 14.35 -6.58 30.25
C ALA A 82 13.38 -6.00 31.30
N HIS A 83 12.16 -5.63 30.87
CA HIS A 83 11.12 -5.15 31.77
C HIS A 83 10.66 -6.26 32.75
N GLN A 84 10.47 -7.49 32.26
CA GLN A 84 10.10 -8.63 33.10
C GLN A 84 11.17 -8.96 34.14
N GLU A 85 12.44 -8.97 33.77
CA GLU A 85 13.55 -9.19 34.69
C GLU A 85 13.61 -8.07 35.75
N ASN A 86 13.50 -6.80 35.34
CA ASN A 86 13.50 -5.68 36.28
C ASN A 86 12.34 -5.76 37.28
N CYS A 87 11.12 -6.11 36.82
CA CYS A 87 9.98 -6.32 37.70
C CYS A 87 10.22 -7.44 38.73
N LYS A 88 10.84 -8.56 38.32
CA LYS A 88 11.20 -9.65 39.25
C LYS A 88 12.21 -9.18 40.28
N GLU A 89 13.24 -8.44 39.87
CA GLU A 89 14.26 -7.88 40.75
C GLU A 89 13.67 -6.92 41.79
N VAL A 90 12.75 -6.03 41.37
CA VAL A 90 12.06 -5.11 42.30
C VAL A 90 11.22 -5.89 43.32
N ILE A 91 10.46 -6.89 42.86
CA ILE A 91 9.65 -7.75 43.73
C ILE A 91 10.54 -8.52 44.71
N PHE A 92 11.65 -9.09 44.23
CA PHE A 92 12.58 -9.85 45.04
C PHE A 92 13.26 -8.98 46.10
N ASN A 93 13.76 -7.80 45.71
CA ASN A 93 14.36 -6.84 46.64
C ASN A 93 13.36 -6.36 47.70
N PHE A 94 12.09 -6.16 47.34
CA PHE A 94 11.04 -5.80 48.30
C PHE A 94 10.72 -6.92 49.30
N TRP A 95 10.89 -8.20 48.93
CA TRP A 95 10.61 -9.33 49.83
C TRP A 95 11.77 -9.64 50.79
N ILE A 96 12.99 -9.19 50.47
CA ILE A 96 14.19 -9.39 51.27
C ILE A 96 14.40 -8.29 52.34
N CYS A 97 13.83 -7.09 52.14
CA CYS A 97 13.79 -6.02 53.14
C CYS A 97 12.61 -6.18 54.11
#